data_AF-F8NB64-F1
#
_entry.id   AF-F8NB64-F1
#
_cell.length_a   1.000
_cell.length_b   1.000
_cell.length_c   1.000
_cell.angle_alpha   90.00
_cell.angle_beta   90.00
_cell.angle_gamma   90.00
#
_symmetry.space_group_name_H-M   'P 1'
#
loop_
_entity.id
_entity.type
_entity.pdbx_description
1 polymer ?
#
loop_
_entity_poly.entity_id
_entity_poly.type
_entity_poly.pdbx_seq_one_letter_code
_entity_poly.pdbx_strand_id
1 'polypeptide(L)'
;MALERINPNLEYIQDVLKERNLTPRQLSKLIFGEGTHRDIVKEITTKPDVRASTVVKLCRALEISMDSLYKDNITSKQDVQTINGIGIINNSPHAKVDLADLRAENKALKMVIEEKDKRIAEQRKYIEQLDSKLDLALKLQNKMSDPH
;
A
#
# COMPACT_ATOMS: atom_id res chain seq x y z
N MET A 1 -14.04 -6.87 -39.38
CA MET A 1 -13.41 -7.46 -38.18
C MET A 1 -14.22 -6.96 -36.99
N ALA A 2 -15.04 -7.82 -36.37
CA ALA A 2 -15.79 -7.42 -35.19
C ALA A 2 -14.83 -7.45 -34.00
N LEU A 3 -14.72 -6.35 -33.27
CA LEU A 3 -13.97 -6.32 -32.01
C LEU A 3 -14.69 -7.23 -31.01
N GLU A 4 -13.96 -8.18 -30.43
CA GLU A 4 -14.49 -9.00 -29.34
C GLU A 4 -14.86 -8.09 -28.16
N ARG A 5 -16.05 -8.31 -27.61
CA ARG A 5 -16.55 -7.51 -26.50
C ARG A 5 -15.96 -8.05 -25.21
N ILE A 6 -15.15 -7.23 -24.55
CA ILE A 6 -14.58 -7.54 -23.24
C ILE A 6 -15.50 -6.91 -22.18
N ASN A 7 -16.10 -7.76 -21.35
CA ASN A 7 -16.95 -7.31 -20.25
C ASN A 7 -16.16 -7.31 -18.92
N PRO A 8 -16.50 -6.42 -17.97
CA PRO A 8 -15.92 -6.45 -16.63
C PRO A 8 -16.10 -7.81 -15.95
N ASN A 9 -15.05 -8.31 -15.28
CA ASN A 9 -15.08 -9.56 -14.54
C ASN A 9 -15.95 -9.41 -13.27
N LEU A 10 -17.13 -10.04 -13.31
CA LEU A 10 -18.10 -9.97 -12.22
C LEU A 10 -17.59 -10.63 -10.93
N GLU A 11 -16.94 -11.79 -11.04
CA GLU A 11 -16.43 -12.54 -9.89
C GLU A 11 -15.41 -11.70 -9.13
N TYR A 12 -14.49 -11.07 -9.86
CA TYR A 12 -13.50 -10.17 -9.27
C TYR A 12 -14.16 -9.01 -8.50
N ILE A 13 -15.19 -8.39 -9.06
CA ILE A 13 -15.93 -7.30 -8.39
C ILE A 13 -16.59 -7.81 -7.11
N GLN A 14 -17.17 -9.01 -7.13
CA GLN A 14 -17.79 -9.59 -5.94
C GLN A 14 -16.77 -9.91 -4.85
N ASP A 15 -15.58 -10.37 -5.21
CA ASP A 15 -14.52 -10.67 -4.25
C ASP A 15 -13.96 -9.39 -3.62
N VAL A 16 -13.70 -8.35 -4.41
CA VAL A 16 -13.29 -7.03 -3.90
C VAL A 16 -14.35 -6.43 -2.98
N LEU A 17 -15.63 -6.62 -3.28
CA LEU A 17 -16.72 -6.18 -2.40
C LEU A 17 -16.72 -6.92 -1.06
N LYS A 18 -16.50 -8.24 -1.06
CA LYS A 18 -16.39 -9.05 0.17
C LYS A 18 -15.20 -8.62 1.01
N GLU A 19 -14.02 -8.47 0.41
CA GLU A 19 -12.79 -8.04 1.10
C GLU A 19 -12.97 -6.69 1.81
N ARG A 20 -13.76 -5.79 1.21
CA ARG A 20 -14.01 -4.45 1.73
C ARG A 20 -15.25 -4.34 2.61
N ASN A 21 -15.94 -5.44 2.89
CA ASN A 21 -17.22 -5.47 3.60
C ASN A 21 -18.27 -4.50 2.99
N LEU A 22 -18.27 -4.36 1.67
CA LEU A 22 -19.20 -3.51 0.93
C LEU A 22 -20.30 -4.33 0.28
N THR A 23 -21.54 -3.86 0.43
CA THR A 23 -22.68 -4.43 -0.30
C THR A 23 -22.79 -3.83 -1.70
N PRO A 24 -23.35 -4.55 -2.69
CA PRO A 24 -23.65 -4.00 -4.02
C PRO A 24 -24.48 -2.71 -3.99
N ARG A 25 -25.35 -2.58 -2.98
CA ARG A 25 -26.18 -1.38 -2.77
C ARG A 25 -25.34 -0.18 -2.33
N GLN A 26 -24.41 -0.38 -1.40
CA GLN A 26 -23.46 0.66 -0.98
C GLN A 26 -22.56 1.08 -2.14
N LEU A 27 -22.06 0.13 -2.94
CA LEU A 27 -21.28 0.45 -4.14
C LEU A 27 -22.07 1.30 -5.13
N SER A 28 -23.34 0.95 -5.37
CA SER A 28 -24.20 1.72 -6.27
C SER A 28 -24.39 3.16 -5.78
N LYS A 29 -24.54 3.36 -4.46
CA LYS A 29 -24.63 4.69 -3.84
C LYS A 29 -23.31 5.46 -3.94
N LEU A 30 -22.16 4.80 -3.77
CA LEU A 30 -20.84 5.44 -3.95
C LEU A 30 -20.63 5.95 -5.37
N ILE A 31 -21.14 5.25 -6.38
CA ILE A 31 -20.93 5.58 -7.80
C ILE A 31 -21.95 6.60 -8.32
N PHE A 32 -23.20 6.51 -7.91
CA PHE A 32 -24.31 7.30 -8.46
C PHE A 32 -24.95 8.28 -7.46
N GLY A 33 -24.61 8.23 -6.17
CA GLY A 33 -25.17 9.04 -5.09
C GLY A 33 -26.24 8.34 -4.26
N GLU A 34 -26.53 8.89 -3.08
CA GLU A 34 -27.42 8.28 -2.06
C GLU A 34 -28.85 7.99 -2.52
N GLY A 35 -29.41 8.85 -3.40
CA GLY A 35 -30.78 8.73 -3.91
C GLY A 35 -30.94 7.78 -5.11
N THR A 36 -29.89 7.06 -5.51
CA THR A 36 -29.93 6.25 -6.73
C THR A 36 -30.78 4.99 -6.58
N HIS A 37 -31.61 4.69 -7.57
CA HIS A 37 -32.24 3.36 -7.73
C HIS A 37 -31.46 2.45 -8.67
N ARG A 38 -30.35 2.93 -9.23
CA ARG A 38 -29.52 2.14 -10.15
C ARG A 38 -28.73 1.09 -9.37
N ASP A 39 -28.56 -0.05 -10.02
CA ASP A 39 -27.71 -1.14 -9.57
C ASP A 39 -26.52 -1.23 -10.52
N ILE A 40 -25.35 -0.84 -10.04
CA ILE A 40 -24.12 -0.86 -10.84
C ILE A 40 -23.74 -2.28 -11.25
N VAL A 41 -23.92 -3.26 -10.36
CA VAL A 41 -23.51 -4.66 -10.60
C VAL A 41 -24.40 -5.27 -11.68
N LYS A 42 -25.70 -4.98 -11.64
CA LYS A 42 -26.62 -5.35 -12.73
C LYS A 42 -26.29 -4.61 -14.02
N GLU A 43 -25.96 -3.32 -13.94
CA GLU A 43 -25.67 -2.51 -15.12
C GLU A 43 -24.44 -3.01 -15.89
N ILE A 44 -23.36 -3.37 -15.19
CA ILE A 44 -22.13 -3.84 -15.83
C ILE A 44 -22.19 -5.28 -16.35
N THR A 45 -23.14 -6.08 -15.85
CA THR A 45 -23.32 -7.48 -16.25
C THR A 45 -24.33 -7.64 -17.38
N THR A 46 -25.35 -6.79 -17.42
CA THR A 46 -26.46 -6.93 -18.37
C THR A 46 -26.34 -6.00 -19.57
N LYS A 47 -25.64 -4.87 -19.45
CA LYS A 47 -25.47 -3.96 -20.59
C LYS A 47 -24.26 -4.36 -21.43
N PRO A 48 -24.44 -4.62 -22.73
CA PRO A 48 -23.37 -5.03 -23.62
C PRO A 48 -22.35 -3.92 -23.93
N ASP A 49 -22.67 -2.66 -23.62
CA ASP A 49 -21.79 -1.51 -23.82
C ASP A 49 -21.94 -0.54 -22.65
N VAL A 50 -21.18 -0.81 -21.60
CA VAL A 50 -21.13 0.05 -20.41
C VAL A 50 -20.29 1.27 -20.77
N ARG A 51 -20.87 2.47 -20.61
CA ARG A 51 -20.14 3.72 -20.83
C ARG A 51 -18.84 3.73 -20.02
N ALA A 52 -17.72 4.07 -20.67
CA ALA A 52 -16.40 4.16 -20.03
C ALA A 52 -16.40 4.99 -18.74
N SER A 53 -17.19 6.07 -18.69
CA SER A 53 -17.35 6.90 -17.49
C SER A 53 -17.86 6.12 -16.28
N THR A 54 -18.75 5.14 -16.50
CA THR A 54 -19.30 4.28 -15.44
C THR A 54 -18.23 3.33 -14.92
N VAL A 55 -17.44 2.76 -15.83
CA VAL A 55 -16.33 1.85 -15.48
C VAL A 55 -15.24 2.60 -14.71
N VAL A 56 -14.88 3.83 -15.13
CA VAL A 56 -13.91 4.66 -14.41
C VAL A 56 -14.40 5.00 -13.00
N LYS A 57 -15.69 5.33 -12.83
CA LYS A 57 -16.26 5.58 -11.50
C LYS A 57 -16.24 4.32 -10.63
N LEU A 58 -16.52 3.16 -11.20
CA LEU A 58 -16.42 1.87 -10.51
C LEU A 58 -14.98 1.61 -10.05
N CYS A 59 -14.00 1.75 -10.93
CA CYS A 59 -12.58 1.60 -10.59
C CYS A 59 -12.15 2.56 -9.48
N ARG A 60 -12.60 3.82 -9.50
CA ARG A 60 -12.31 4.79 -8.44
C ARG A 60 -12.98 4.43 -7.11
N ALA A 61 -14.26 4.04 -7.13
CA ALA A 61 -15.00 3.70 -5.93
C ALA A 61 -14.45 2.44 -5.24
N LEU A 62 -13.93 1.50 -6.04
CA LEU A 62 -13.28 0.28 -5.58
C LEU A 62 -11.75 0.41 -5.48
N GLU A 63 -11.16 1.56 -5.78
CA GLU A 63 -9.71 1.79 -5.81
C GLU A 63 -8.93 0.66 -6.51
N ILE A 64 -9.45 0.18 -7.65
CA ILE A 64 -8.83 -0.87 -8.47
C ILE A 64 -8.38 -0.29 -9.81
N SER A 65 -7.37 -0.91 -10.41
CA SER A 65 -6.96 -0.59 -11.78
C SER A 65 -8.01 -1.08 -12.78
N MET A 66 -8.10 -0.40 -13.93
CA MET A 66 -8.93 -0.84 -15.04
C MET A 66 -8.48 -2.21 -15.55
N ASP A 67 -7.18 -2.46 -15.60
CA ASP A 67 -6.62 -3.74 -16.05
C ASP A 67 -7.07 -4.90 -15.17
N SER A 68 -7.08 -4.71 -13.85
CA SER A 68 -7.57 -5.73 -12.91
C SER A 68 -9.03 -6.11 -13.16
N LEU A 69 -9.86 -5.13 -13.56
CA LEU A 69 -11.29 -5.33 -13.81
C LEU A 69 -11.57 -6.23 -15.02
N TYR A 70 -10.65 -6.24 -16.00
CA TYR A 70 -10.78 -6.98 -17.26
C TYR A 70 -9.78 -8.14 -17.37
N LYS A 71 -9.07 -8.47 -16.28
CA LYS A 71 -8.30 -9.71 -16.24
C LYS A 71 -9.29 -10.87 -16.26
N ASP A 72 -9.28 -11.62 -17.35
CA ASP A 72 -10.02 -12.86 -17.43
C ASP A 72 -9.55 -13.81 -16.33
N ASN A 73 -10.50 -14.49 -15.68
CA ASN A 73 -10.23 -15.73 -14.95
C ASN A 73 -9.87 -16.88 -15.93
N ILE A 74 -9.16 -16.59 -17.03
CA ILE A 74 -8.42 -17.60 -17.80
C ILE A 74 -7.20 -17.94 -16.96
N THR A 75 -7.47 -18.61 -15.84
CA THR A 75 -6.65 -19.72 -15.39
C THR A 75 -6.81 -20.85 -16.41
N SER A 76 -6.27 -20.65 -17.62
CA SER A 76 -5.30 -21.67 -18.01
C SER A 76 -4.30 -21.68 -16.87
N LYS A 77 -4.08 -22.84 -16.27
CA LYS A 77 -2.93 -23.11 -15.41
C LYS A 77 -1.66 -22.76 -16.21
N GLN A 78 -1.38 -21.49 -16.41
CA GLN A 78 -0.03 -21.04 -16.55
C GLN A 78 0.44 -21.10 -15.13
N ASP A 79 1.19 -22.15 -14.85
CA ASP A 79 2.10 -22.20 -13.72
C ASP A 79 2.52 -20.77 -13.42
N VAL A 80 2.19 -20.29 -12.22
CA VAL A 80 2.92 -19.18 -11.65
C VAL A 80 4.34 -19.70 -11.59
N GLN A 81 5.08 -19.49 -12.68
CA GLN A 81 6.50 -19.71 -12.72
C GLN A 81 7.00 -18.73 -11.67
N THR A 82 7.21 -19.28 -10.49
CA THR A 82 7.88 -18.62 -9.39
C THR A 82 9.32 -18.56 -9.86
N ILE A 83 9.62 -17.60 -10.75
CA ILE A 83 10.96 -17.41 -11.29
C ILE A 83 11.73 -16.68 -10.20
N ASN A 84 12.27 -17.47 -9.29
CA ASN A 84 13.56 -17.18 -8.71
C ASN A 84 14.54 -16.96 -9.87
N GLY A 85 14.91 -15.69 -10.10
CA GLY A 85 16.00 -15.33 -10.99
C GLY A 85 15.58 -14.62 -12.27
N ILE A 86 15.70 -13.29 -12.23
CA ILE A 86 16.07 -12.45 -13.38
C ILE A 86 15.06 -12.41 -14.53
N GLY A 87 14.32 -11.29 -14.58
CA GLY A 87 13.98 -10.66 -15.86
C GLY A 87 12.57 -10.86 -16.39
N ILE A 88 11.54 -10.42 -15.66
CA ILE A 88 10.37 -9.89 -16.37
C ILE A 88 10.78 -8.53 -16.95
N ILE A 89 11.05 -8.54 -18.25
CA ILE A 89 11.15 -7.34 -19.05
C ILE A 89 9.73 -6.79 -19.19
N ASN A 90 9.29 -6.01 -18.20
CA ASN A 90 8.22 -5.04 -18.44
C ASN A 90 8.78 -4.09 -19.51
N ASN A 91 8.25 -4.15 -20.73
CA ASN A 91 8.61 -3.29 -21.86
C ASN A 91 8.17 -1.81 -21.67
N SER A 92 8.02 -1.35 -20.43
CA SER A 92 7.95 0.07 -20.11
C SER A 92 9.34 0.52 -19.63
N PRO A 93 10.06 1.37 -20.38
CA PRO A 93 11.33 1.93 -19.91
C PRO A 93 11.18 2.71 -18.59
N HIS A 94 9.96 3.14 -18.23
CA HIS A 94 9.67 3.83 -16.97
C HIS A 94 9.61 2.86 -15.77
N ALA A 95 9.04 1.66 -15.92
CA ALA A 95 8.84 0.73 -14.79
C ALA A 95 10.14 0.11 -14.24
N LYS A 96 11.20 0.04 -15.06
CA LYS A 96 12.52 -0.45 -14.61
C LYS A 96 13.31 0.60 -13.81
N VAL A 97 13.10 1.88 -14.12
CA VAL A 97 13.72 3.00 -13.39
C VAL A 97 13.13 3.07 -11.99
N ASP A 98 11.80 3.00 -11.88
CA ASP A 98 11.10 3.08 -10.59
C ASP A 98 11.55 2.01 -9.58
N LEU A 99 11.74 0.75 -10.02
CA LEU A 99 12.12 -0.32 -9.10
C LEU A 99 13.57 -0.20 -8.58
N ALA A 100 14.49 0.27 -9.43
CA ALA A 100 15.89 0.47 -9.03
C ALA A 100 16.01 1.64 -8.05
N ASP A 101 15.32 2.73 -8.33
CA ASP A 101 15.29 3.93 -7.50
C ASP A 101 14.63 3.65 -6.15
N LEU A 102 13.48 2.95 -6.14
CA LEU A 102 12.80 2.54 -4.90
C LEU A 102 13.66 1.60 -4.03
N ARG A 103 14.49 0.74 -4.64
CA ARG A 103 15.43 -0.12 -3.90
C ARG A 103 16.59 0.68 -3.33
N ALA A 104 17.12 1.65 -4.08
CA ALA A 104 18.17 2.54 -3.63
C ALA A 104 17.67 3.42 -2.46
N GLU A 105 16.47 3.97 -2.59
CA GLU A 105 15.80 4.75 -1.54
C GLU A 105 15.57 3.92 -0.28
N ASN A 106 15.03 2.71 -0.41
CA ASN A 106 14.86 1.80 0.74
C ASN A 106 16.19 1.49 1.44
N LYS A 107 17.27 1.30 0.68
CA LYS A 107 18.60 1.07 1.24
C LYS A 107 19.11 2.31 1.97
N ALA A 108 18.96 3.49 1.38
CA ALA A 108 19.33 4.75 2.01
C ALA A 108 18.57 4.99 3.32
N LEU A 109 17.25 4.76 3.31
CA LEU A 109 16.41 4.90 4.50
C LEU A 109 16.84 3.95 5.63
N LYS A 110 17.16 2.69 5.32
CA LYS A 110 17.67 1.74 6.32
C LYS A 110 18.99 2.20 6.93
N MET A 111 19.93 2.69 6.13
CA MET A 111 21.21 3.22 6.65
C MET A 111 20.99 4.45 7.55
N VAL A 112 20.04 5.33 7.21
CA VAL A 112 19.68 6.48 8.07
C VAL A 112 19.08 6.05 9.40
N ILE A 113 18.25 5.00 9.40
CA ILE A 113 17.68 4.43 10.63
C ILE A 113 18.81 3.89 11.51
N GLU A 114 19.71 3.08 10.95
CA GLU A 114 20.85 2.51 11.69
C GLU A 114 21.75 3.59 12.32
N GLU A 115 22.01 4.68 11.60
CA GLU A 115 22.80 5.80 12.11
C GLU A 115 22.07 6.55 13.24
N LYS A 116 20.76 6.75 13.10
CA LYS A 116 19.94 7.37 14.15
C LYS A 116 19.91 6.52 15.40
N ASP A 117 19.77 5.19 15.27
CA ASP A 117 19.75 4.27 16.40
C ASP A 117 21.09 4.26 17.15
N LYS A 118 22.22 4.29 16.42
CA LYS A 118 23.55 4.45 17.04
C LYS A 118 23.66 5.75 17.82
N ARG A 119 23.23 6.86 17.22
CA ARG A 119 23.27 8.18 17.87
C ARG A 119 22.40 8.25 19.13
N ILE A 120 21.24 7.59 19.11
CA ILE A 120 20.39 7.46 20.29
C ILE A 120 21.09 6.64 21.38
N ALA A 121 21.73 5.53 21.03
CA ALA A 121 22.47 4.70 21.99
C ALA A 121 23.63 5.48 22.64
N GLU A 122 24.39 6.25 21.85
CA GLU A 122 25.44 7.13 22.37
C GLU A 122 24.89 8.21 23.30
N GLN A 123 23.78 8.87 22.92
CA GLN A 123 23.14 9.89 23.75
C GLN A 123 22.67 9.32 25.09
N ARG A 124 22.08 8.12 25.10
CA ARG A 124 21.71 7.42 26.34
C ARG A 124 22.90 7.19 27.25
N LYS A 125 24.02 6.73 26.68
CA LYS A 125 25.28 6.56 27.44
C LYS A 125 25.80 7.86 28.03
N TYR A 126 25.71 8.98 27.29
CA TYR A 126 26.10 10.29 27.82
C TYR A 126 25.20 10.75 28.97
N ILE A 127 23.89 10.52 28.87
CA ILE A 127 22.94 10.82 29.95
C ILE A 127 23.30 10.02 31.20
N GLU A 128 23.50 8.70 31.08
CA GLU A 128 23.89 7.85 32.21
C GLU A 128 25.20 8.32 32.88
N GLN A 129 26.19 8.73 32.08
CA GLN A 129 27.45 9.26 32.60
C GLN A 129 27.27 10.61 33.30
N LEU A 130 26.40 11.48 32.79
CA LEU A 130 26.08 12.76 33.41
C LEU A 130 25.34 12.56 34.73
N ASP A 131 24.35 11.68 34.76
CA ASP A 131 23.61 11.34 35.99
C ASP A 131 24.56 10.81 37.07
N SER A 132 25.46 9.89 36.72
CA SER A 132 26.46 9.37 37.66
C SER A 132 27.40 10.45 38.21
N LYS A 133 27.85 11.38 37.35
CA LYS A 133 28.70 12.50 37.77
C LYS A 133 27.94 13.49 38.64
N LEU A 134 26.67 13.76 38.33
CA LEU A 134 25.80 14.63 39.10
C LEU A 134 25.56 14.06 40.50
N ASP A 135 25.24 12.76 40.60
CA ASP A 135 25.09 12.06 41.87
C ASP A 135 26.35 12.14 42.74
N LEU A 136 27.54 12.00 42.12
CA LEU A 136 28.80 12.14 42.83
C LEU A 136 29.01 13.57 43.35
N ALA A 137 28.74 14.58 42.52
CA ALA A 137 28.86 15.98 42.89
C ALA A 137 27.91 16.33 44.05
N LEU A 138 26.66 15.88 43.99
CA LEU A 138 25.67 16.06 45.07
C LEU A 138 26.13 15.38 46.37
N LYS A 139 26.67 14.16 46.30
CA LYS A 139 27.23 13.47 47.47
C LYS A 139 28.41 14.22 48.08
N LEU A 140 29.30 14.78 47.26
CA LEU A 140 30.43 15.58 47.73
C LEU A 140 29.95 16.90 48.37
N GLN A 141 29.00 17.58 47.75
CA GLN A 141 28.40 18.79 48.30
C GLN A 141 27.76 18.53 49.67
N ASN A 142 27.00 17.45 49.81
CA ASN A 142 26.38 17.08 51.09
C ASN A 142 27.43 16.77 52.16
N LYS A 143 28.52 16.05 51.81
CA LYS A 143 29.65 15.80 52.73
C LYS A 143 30.41 17.06 53.14
N MET A 144 30.50 18.07 52.26
CA MET A 144 31.12 19.35 52.61
C MET A 144 30.19 20.25 53.43
N SER A 145 28.87 20.02 53.35
CA SER A 145 27.85 20.81 54.06
C SER A 145 27.55 20.28 55.47
N ASP A 146 27.92 19.04 55.79
CA ASP A 146 27.89 18.47 57.15
C ASP A 146 29.32 18.29 57.71
N PRO A 147 29.91 19.29 58.39
CA PRO A 147 31.17 19.15 59.09
C PRO A 147 30.93 18.71 60.55
N HIS A 148 30.50 17.47 60.77
CA HIS A 148 30.44 16.85 62.09
C HIS A 148 30.95 15.41 62.07
#